data_AF-A0A845HXT0-F1
#
_entry.id   AF-A0A845HXT0-F1
#
_cell.length_a   1.000
_cell.length_b   1.000
_cell.length_c   1.000
_cell.angle_alpha   90.00
_cell.angle_beta   90.00
_cell.angle_gamma   90.00
#
_symmetry.space_group_name_H-M   'P 1'
#
loop_
_entity.id
_entity.type
_entity.pdbx_description
1 polymer ?
#
loop_
_entity_poly.entity_id
_entity_poly.type
_entity_poly.pdbx_seq_one_letter_code
_entity_poly.pdbx_strand_id
1 'polypeptide(L)'
;MRPLPQNLRIEFSAYIRSARQAQGLTIQEMAAQMGIHRARLGQLERAVHNVTFETMDVLVAHSVFSAGPLPPYSQTIAERVSQARAGRFSQERLSERAGLSVNFVNTLERGQANSSIDQIEALAVALGIDGLDLIAV
;
A
#
# COMPACT_ATOMS: atom_id res chain seq x y z
N MET A 1 17.68 -18.75 7.10
CA MET A 1 16.51 -17.99 7.57
C MET A 1 16.72 -16.55 7.13
N ARG A 2 16.08 -16.14 6.03
CA ARG A 2 16.22 -14.77 5.50
C ARG A 2 15.41 -13.85 6.44
N PRO A 3 16.00 -12.81 7.05
CA PRO A 3 15.23 -11.90 7.89
C PRO A 3 14.14 -11.26 7.03
N LEU A 4 12.91 -11.26 7.54
CA LEU A 4 11.77 -10.59 6.91
C LEU A 4 12.12 -9.09 6.78
N PRO A 5 11.92 -8.45 5.61
CA PRO A 5 12.19 -7.02 5.50
C PRO A 5 11.26 -6.29 6.46
N GLN A 6 11.85 -5.65 7.46
CA GLN A 6 11.12 -4.76 8.32
C GLN A 6 10.86 -3.46 7.55
N ASN A 7 9.58 -3.23 7.26
CA ASN A 7 8.92 -1.95 7.02
C ASN A 7 8.61 -1.57 5.55
N LEU A 8 7.64 -2.26 4.93
CA LEU A 8 6.93 -1.76 3.74
C LEU A 8 6.48 -0.31 3.89
N ARG A 9 6.11 0.12 5.10
CA ARG A 9 5.82 1.53 5.41
C ARG A 9 7.00 2.46 5.15
N ILE A 10 8.21 2.06 5.56
CA ILE A 10 9.43 2.84 5.33
C ILE A 10 9.75 2.85 3.84
N GLU A 11 9.72 1.69 3.18
CA GLU A 11 10.02 1.58 1.76
C GLU A 11 9.06 2.40 0.90
N PHE A 12 7.77 2.32 1.18
CA PHE A 12 6.74 3.13 0.51
C PHE A 12 6.97 4.63 0.75
N SER A 13 7.27 5.05 1.98
CA SER A 13 7.57 6.46 2.27
C SER A 13 8.83 6.97 1.56
N ALA A 14 9.86 6.12 1.46
CA ALA A 14 11.10 6.43 0.77
C ALA A 14 10.89 6.52 -0.74
N TYR A 15 10.05 5.64 -1.31
CA TYR A 15 9.63 5.69 -2.70
C TYR A 15 8.93 7.01 -3.04
N ILE A 16 7.96 7.43 -2.21
CA ILE A 16 7.26 8.73 -2.36
C ILE A 16 8.24 9.90 -2.35
N ARG A 17 9.12 9.94 -1.35
CA ARG A 17 10.13 10.98 -1.24
C ARG A 17 11.06 11.01 -2.45
N SER A 18 11.49 9.85 -2.92
CA SER A 18 12.42 9.73 -4.04
C SER A 18 11.78 10.21 -5.34
N ALA A 19 10.52 9.85 -5.59
CA ALA A 19 9.81 10.31 -6.78
C ALA A 19 9.52 11.81 -6.74
N ARG A 20 9.18 12.36 -5.57
CA ARG A 20 9.07 13.82 -5.39
C ARG A 20 10.36 14.54 -5.76
N GLN A 21 11.49 14.02 -5.26
CA GLN A 21 12.81 14.61 -5.50
C GLN A 21 13.23 14.47 -6.96
N ALA A 22 12.92 13.35 -7.62
CA ALA A 22 13.19 13.14 -9.05
C ALA A 22 12.44 14.16 -9.94
N GLN A 23 11.29 14.64 -9.50
CA GLN A 23 10.51 15.68 -10.18
C GLN A 23 10.89 17.11 -9.75
N GLY A 24 11.86 17.26 -8.84
CA GLY A 24 12.27 18.57 -8.33
C GLY A 24 11.23 19.28 -7.46
N LEU A 25 10.18 18.58 -7.00
CA LEU A 25 9.08 19.17 -6.26
C LEU A 25 9.41 19.34 -4.78
N THR A 26 8.97 20.45 -4.20
CA THR A 26 8.88 20.61 -2.75
C THR A 26 7.70 19.82 -2.17
N ILE A 27 7.72 19.56 -0.86
CA ILE A 27 6.58 18.92 -0.17
C ILE A 27 5.30 19.75 -0.36
N GLN A 28 5.40 21.08 -0.38
CA GLN A 28 4.24 21.95 -0.58
C GLN A 28 3.65 21.81 -1.98
N GLU A 29 4.48 21.76 -3.01
CA GLU A 29 4.04 21.64 -4.40
C GLU A 29 3.41 20.27 -4.68
N MET A 30 4.05 19.18 -4.24
CA MET A 30 3.48 17.83 -4.41
C MET A 30 2.17 17.67 -3.63
N ALA A 31 2.09 18.18 -2.40
CA ALA A 31 0.86 18.13 -1.62
C ALA A 31 -0.28 18.92 -2.28
N ALA A 32 0.03 20.09 -2.86
CA ALA A 32 -0.94 20.89 -3.61
C ALA A 32 -1.42 20.16 -4.89
N GLN A 33 -0.51 19.50 -5.63
CA GLN A 33 -0.86 18.68 -6.80
C GLN A 33 -1.76 17.50 -6.44
N MET A 34 -1.55 16.92 -5.26
CA MET A 34 -2.33 15.78 -4.73
C MET A 34 -3.62 16.19 -4.02
N GLY A 35 -3.91 17.49 -3.86
CA GLY A 35 -5.07 17.95 -3.11
C GLY A 35 -5.05 17.61 -1.60
N ILE A 36 -3.87 17.35 -1.02
CA ILE A 36 -3.70 17.04 0.41
C ILE A 36 -2.96 18.15 1.17
N HIS A 37 -3.16 18.21 2.48
CA HIS A 37 -2.42 19.17 3.31
C HIS A 37 -0.93 18.79 3.42
N ARG A 38 -0.01 19.74 3.21
CA ARG A 38 1.46 19.52 3.25
C ARG A 38 1.96 18.74 4.48
N ALA A 39 1.35 18.96 5.65
CA ALA A 39 1.77 18.29 6.88
C ALA A 39 1.45 16.78 6.84
N ARG A 40 0.37 16.39 6.13
CA ARG A 40 0.01 14.99 5.90
C ARG A 40 1.06 14.30 5.02
N LEU A 41 1.48 14.94 3.92
CA LEU A 41 2.56 14.43 3.08
C LEU A 41 3.90 14.35 3.87
N GLY A 42 4.20 15.34 4.70
CA GLY A 42 5.39 15.30 5.55
C GLY A 42 5.36 14.25 6.66
N GLN A 43 4.19 13.85 7.17
CA GLN A 43 4.06 12.72 8.10
C GLN A 43 4.26 11.39 7.38
N LEU A 44 3.74 11.29 6.16
CA LEU A 44 3.85 10.13 5.27
C LEU A 44 5.32 9.84 4.89
N GLU A 45 6.06 10.84 4.40
CA GLU A 45 7.48 10.70 4.01
C GLU A 45 8.42 10.36 5.18
N ARG A 46 7.94 10.50 6.43
CA ARG A 46 8.70 10.17 7.65
C ARG A 46 8.29 8.85 8.29
N ALA A 47 7.32 8.12 7.71
CA ALA A 47 6.77 6.88 8.26
C ALA A 47 6.30 6.98 9.73
N VAL A 48 5.85 8.17 10.17
CA VAL A 48 5.50 8.47 11.58
C VAL A 48 4.14 7.88 11.97
N HIS A 49 3.22 7.77 11.03
CA HIS A 49 1.88 7.22 11.25
C HIS A 49 1.58 6.14 10.22
N ASN A 50 0.72 5.20 10.62
CA ASN A 50 0.18 4.19 9.73
C ASN A 50 -0.69 4.85 8.64
N VAL A 51 -0.64 4.31 7.43
CA VAL A 51 -1.20 4.92 6.22
C VAL A 51 -2.30 4.02 5.70
N THR A 52 -3.47 4.59 5.40
CA THR A 52 -4.63 3.87 4.85
C THR A 52 -4.71 3.96 3.33
N PHE A 53 -5.47 3.05 2.70
CA PHE A 53 -5.77 3.12 1.27
C PHE A 53 -6.32 4.45 0.81
N GLU A 54 -7.24 5.06 1.55
CA GLU A 54 -7.75 6.38 1.21
C GLU A 54 -6.62 7.41 1.03
N THR A 55 -5.57 7.30 1.85
CA THR A 55 -4.39 8.15 1.71
C THR A 55 -3.52 7.74 0.52
N MET A 56 -3.36 6.44 0.28
CA MET A 56 -2.54 5.93 -0.83
C MET A 56 -3.17 6.19 -2.20
N ASP A 57 -4.49 6.02 -2.33
CA ASP A 57 -5.27 6.19 -3.56
C ASP A 57 -5.21 7.65 -4.05
N VAL A 58 -5.23 8.62 -3.15
CA VAL A 58 -5.03 10.04 -3.48
C VAL A 58 -3.63 10.29 -4.09
N LEU A 59 -2.60 9.55 -3.67
CA LEU A 59 -1.25 9.73 -4.20
C LEU A 59 -1.11 9.19 -5.63
N VAL A 60 -1.81 8.10 -5.94
CA VAL A 60 -1.79 7.46 -7.26
C VAL A 60 -2.70 8.17 -8.25
N ALA A 61 -3.88 8.62 -7.83
CA ALA A 61 -4.83 9.33 -8.68
C ALA A 61 -4.29 10.64 -9.27
N HIS A 62 -3.30 11.27 -8.59
CA HIS A 62 -2.66 12.51 -9.03
C HIS A 62 -1.28 12.31 -9.68
N SER A 63 -0.95 11.06 -10.06
CA SER A 63 0.12 10.69 -10.98
C SER A 63 1.47 11.38 -10.75
N VAL A 64 2.20 10.91 -9.73
CA VAL A 64 3.65 11.13 -9.63
C VAL A 64 4.44 9.94 -10.23
N PHE A 65 3.77 8.84 -10.61
CA PHE A 65 4.42 7.55 -10.85
C PHE A 65 4.19 6.87 -12.22
N SER A 66 3.26 7.33 -13.07
CA SER A 66 3.09 6.73 -14.42
C SER A 66 2.33 7.63 -15.40
N ALA A 67 2.53 7.38 -16.70
CA ALA A 67 2.01 8.14 -17.85
C ALA A 67 0.56 7.78 -18.25
N GLY A 68 -0.31 7.47 -17.28
CA GLY A 68 -1.72 7.13 -17.51
C GLY A 68 -2.51 6.95 -16.21
N PRO A 69 -3.86 6.86 -16.28
CA PRO A 69 -4.70 6.63 -15.10
C PRO A 69 -4.41 5.24 -14.54
N LEU A 70 -3.78 5.20 -13.37
CA LEU A 70 -3.51 3.98 -12.64
C LEU A 70 -4.79 3.53 -11.90
N PRO A 71 -5.06 2.21 -11.80
CA PRO A 71 -6.12 1.71 -10.94
C PRO A 71 -5.85 2.11 -9.47
N PRO A 72 -6.90 2.28 -8.64
CA PRO A 72 -6.72 2.51 -7.20
C PRO A 72 -5.86 1.39 -6.58
N TYR A 73 -5.01 1.73 -5.61
CA TYR A 73 -4.22 0.74 -4.85
C TYR A 73 -5.12 -0.31 -4.21
N SER A 74 -6.31 0.10 -3.75
CA SER A 74 -7.32 -0.81 -3.21
C SER A 74 -7.68 -1.93 -4.19
N GLN A 75 -7.83 -1.60 -5.48
CA GLN A 75 -8.10 -2.56 -6.56
C GLN A 75 -6.87 -3.43 -6.86
N THR A 76 -5.68 -2.81 -7.02
CA THR A 76 -4.43 -3.52 -7.33
C THR A 76 -4.06 -4.52 -6.24
N ILE A 77 -4.16 -4.13 -4.96
CA ILE A 77 -3.88 -5.02 -3.84
C ILE A 77 -4.92 -6.14 -3.77
N ALA A 78 -6.20 -5.82 -3.96
CA ALA A 78 -7.27 -6.81 -3.95
C ALA A 78 -7.00 -7.95 -4.95
N GLU A 79 -6.67 -7.58 -6.19
CA GLU A 79 -6.36 -8.53 -7.26
C GLU A 79 -5.12 -9.36 -6.93
N ARG A 80 -4.04 -8.72 -6.46
CA ARG A 80 -2.79 -9.42 -6.15
C ARG A 80 -2.89 -10.35 -4.95
N VAL A 81 -3.58 -9.94 -3.89
CA VAL A 81 -3.85 -10.80 -2.73
C VAL A 81 -4.67 -12.01 -3.16
N SER A 82 -5.74 -11.79 -3.94
CA SER A 82 -6.58 -12.87 -4.47
C SER A 82 -5.78 -13.85 -5.34
N GLN A 83 -4.96 -13.34 -6.26
CA GLN A 83 -4.11 -14.14 -7.15
C GLN A 83 -3.04 -14.91 -6.37
N ALA A 84 -2.33 -14.26 -5.44
CA ALA A 84 -1.28 -14.88 -4.64
C ALA A 84 -1.82 -15.93 -3.65
N ARG A 85 -3.08 -15.78 -3.24
CA ARG A 85 -3.80 -16.73 -2.39
C ARG A 85 -4.34 -17.92 -3.18
N ALA A 86 -4.84 -17.70 -4.41
CA ALA A 86 -5.51 -18.70 -5.22
C ALA A 86 -4.69 -19.99 -5.36
N GLY A 87 -5.32 -21.13 -5.07
CA GLY A 87 -4.67 -22.45 -5.12
C GLY A 87 -3.71 -22.76 -3.97
N ARG A 88 -3.43 -21.82 -3.05
CA ARG A 88 -2.53 -22.01 -1.90
C ARG A 88 -3.26 -21.98 -0.56
N PHE A 89 -4.21 -21.05 -0.39
CA PHE A 89 -4.96 -20.90 0.87
C PHE A 89 -6.44 -20.59 0.62
N SER A 90 -7.31 -21.00 1.54
CA SER A 90 -8.65 -20.41 1.66
C SER A 90 -8.55 -19.01 2.28
N GLN A 91 -9.62 -18.21 2.21
CA GLN A 91 -9.65 -16.90 2.87
C GLN A 91 -9.49 -17.03 4.39
N GLU A 92 -10.09 -18.07 4.98
CA GLU A 92 -9.97 -18.39 6.41
C GLU A 92 -8.52 -18.73 6.79
N ARG A 93 -7.86 -19.56 5.96
CA ARG A 93 -6.45 -19.92 6.20
C ARG A 93 -5.53 -18.72 6.05
N LEU A 94 -5.78 -17.83 5.09
CA LEU A 94 -5.00 -16.60 4.97
C LEU A 94 -5.24 -15.68 6.17
N SER A 95 -6.49 -15.49 6.58
CA SER A 95 -6.82 -14.62 7.71
C SER A 95 -6.20 -15.10 9.02
N GLU A 96 -6.25 -16.41 9.29
CA GLU A 96 -5.59 -17.03 10.45
C GLU A 96 -4.09 -16.75 10.45
N ARG A 97 -3.41 -16.96 9.30
CA ARG A 97 -1.97 -16.75 9.16
C ARG A 97 -1.56 -15.28 9.29
N ALA A 98 -2.41 -14.37 8.83
CA ALA A 98 -2.15 -12.93 8.89
C ALA A 98 -2.57 -12.30 10.24
N GLY A 99 -3.25 -13.03 11.12
CA GLY A 99 -3.82 -12.47 12.36
C GLY A 99 -4.94 -11.46 12.09
N LEU A 100 -5.68 -11.66 11.00
CA LEU A 100 -6.77 -10.78 10.54
C LEU A 100 -8.10 -11.53 10.57
N SER A 101 -9.22 -10.82 10.44
CA SER A 101 -10.52 -11.46 10.35
C SER A 101 -10.79 -11.97 8.92
N VAL A 102 -11.51 -13.08 8.79
CA VAL A 102 -11.96 -13.61 7.49
C VAL A 102 -12.74 -12.55 6.72
N ASN A 103 -13.62 -11.81 7.43
CA ASN A 103 -14.40 -10.72 6.84
C ASN A 103 -13.52 -9.61 6.27
N PHE A 104 -12.41 -9.28 6.93
CA PHE A 104 -11.44 -8.31 6.42
C PHE A 104 -10.78 -8.79 5.12
N VAL A 105 -10.33 -10.05 5.07
CA VAL A 105 -9.75 -10.63 3.85
C VAL A 105 -10.77 -10.62 2.70
N ASN A 106 -12.02 -10.97 2.97
CA ASN A 106 -13.10 -10.93 1.98
C ASN A 106 -13.36 -9.50 1.46
N THR A 107 -13.51 -8.51 2.34
CA THR A 107 -13.73 -7.12 1.91
C THR A 107 -12.51 -6.54 1.18
N LEU A 108 -11.29 -6.94 1.57
CA LEU A 108 -10.07 -6.56 0.89
C LEU A 108 -10.01 -7.09 -0.54
N GLU A 109 -10.25 -8.38 -0.75
CA GLU A 109 -10.20 -8.99 -2.09
C GLU A 109 -11.27 -8.47 -3.06
N ARG A 110 -12.25 -7.74 -2.54
CA ARG A 110 -13.25 -7.00 -3.31
C ARG A 110 -12.87 -5.54 -3.59
N GLY A 111 -11.70 -5.08 -3.11
CA GLY A 111 -11.25 -3.69 -3.19
C GLY A 111 -12.04 -2.73 -2.29
N GLN A 112 -12.75 -3.25 -1.27
CA GLN A 112 -13.68 -2.48 -0.44
C GLN A 112 -13.18 -2.23 0.98
N ALA A 113 -12.11 -2.92 1.41
CA ALA A 113 -11.54 -2.70 2.74
C ALA A 113 -10.75 -1.40 2.77
N ASN A 114 -10.94 -0.58 3.81
CA ASN A 114 -10.01 0.50 4.14
C ASN A 114 -8.85 -0.08 4.96
N SER A 115 -7.84 -0.59 4.26
CA SER A 115 -6.70 -1.28 4.87
C SER A 115 -5.54 -0.32 5.08
N SER A 116 -4.80 -0.59 6.13
CA SER A 116 -3.56 0.10 6.42
C SER A 116 -2.36 -0.65 5.86
N ILE A 117 -1.26 0.07 5.60
CA ILE A 117 -0.03 -0.53 5.06
C ILE A 117 0.52 -1.66 5.96
N ASP A 118 0.32 -1.54 7.28
CA ASP A 118 0.70 -2.58 8.25
C ASP A 118 -0.15 -3.85 8.09
N GLN A 119 -1.43 -3.73 7.72
CA GLN A 119 -2.29 -4.89 7.42
C GLN A 119 -1.94 -5.54 6.07
N ILE A 120 -1.50 -4.74 5.10
CA ILE A 120 -0.98 -5.26 3.82
C ILE A 120 0.31 -6.04 4.05
N GLU A 121 1.20 -5.51 4.89
CA GLU A 121 2.42 -6.21 5.30
C GLU A 121 2.10 -7.56 5.95
N ALA A 122 1.14 -7.60 6.88
CA ALA A 122 0.71 -8.84 7.52
C ALA A 122 0.22 -9.90 6.50
N LEU A 123 -0.49 -9.46 5.45
CA LEU A 123 -0.93 -10.35 4.36
C LEU A 123 0.23 -10.81 3.48
N ALA A 124 1.16 -9.92 3.11
CA ALA A 124 2.34 -10.27 2.33
C ALA A 124 3.18 -11.33 3.06
N VAL A 125 3.43 -11.12 4.36
CA VAL A 125 4.12 -12.08 5.24
C VAL A 125 3.37 -13.42 5.29
N ALA A 126 2.04 -13.39 5.46
CA ALA A 126 1.23 -14.62 5.51
C ALA A 126 1.24 -15.41 4.20
N LEU A 127 1.28 -14.70 3.06
CA LEU A 127 1.39 -15.23 1.69
C LEU A 127 2.83 -15.66 1.33
N GLY A 128 3.83 -15.20 2.09
CA GLY A 128 5.25 -15.47 1.85
C GLY A 128 5.81 -14.75 0.63
N ILE A 129 5.32 -13.54 0.34
CA ILE A 129 5.76 -12.66 -0.75
C ILE A 129 6.27 -11.32 -0.17
N ASP A 130 6.90 -10.49 -1.02
CA ASP A 130 7.32 -9.16 -0.60
C ASP A 130 6.12 -8.20 -0.55
N GLY A 131 6.10 -7.28 0.42
CA GLY A 131 5.04 -6.27 0.54
C GLY A 131 4.99 -5.34 -0.68
N LEU A 132 6.14 -5.05 -1.28
CA LEU A 132 6.24 -4.26 -2.52
C LEU A 132 5.55 -4.96 -3.69
N ASP A 133 5.57 -6.30 -3.73
CA ASP A 133 4.89 -7.07 -4.77
C ASP A 133 3.38 -6.85 -4.73
N LEU A 134 2.79 -6.51 -3.58
CA LEU A 134 1.38 -6.18 -3.48
C LEU A 134 1.07 -4.75 -3.92
N ILE A 135 1.98 -3.80 -3.71
CA ILE A 135 1.70 -2.37 -3.95
C ILE A 135 2.31 -1.81 -5.22
N ALA A 136 3.32 -2.40 -5.85
CA ALA A 136 3.95 -1.79 -7.03
C ALA A 136 2.91 -1.48 -8.13
N VAL A 137 2.85 -0.28 -8.71
CA VAL A 137 1.92 0.08 -9.79
C VAL A 137 2.69 0.61 -10.99
#